data_AF-A0A353QYC6-F1
#
_entry.id   AF-A0A353QYC6-F1
#
_cell.length_a   1.000
_cell.length_b   1.000
_cell.length_c   1.000
_cell.angle_alpha   90.00
_cell.angle_beta   90.00
_cell.angle_gamma   90.00
#
_symmetry.space_group_name_H-M   'P 1'
#
loop_
_entity.id
_entity.type
_entity.pdbx_description
1 polymer ?
#
loop_
_entity_poly.entity_id
_entity_poly.type
_entity_poly.pdbx_seq_one_letter_code
_entity_poly.pdbx_strand_id
1 'polypeptide(L)'
;MISYPNVQQYAPSYQNNYNQYQNNYNQYSYNQPIQQNYNNYSTSIYPQQNYLSNTNINNTNIFNNFGGYQMMQQPMMMQQPMMIQQQPMMIQQQQMMMPQQQQSDSSGFMQQLIMMLLPMLLGSNEPVVEDEVIEETEVTSSVWGDPHYTGTGADGKTAINFTHNGTTGDTYNVFEGDGYRIEGKYGSNGGINYITDTKIKAGADIIEHNAKGETRINGKIIKDGKTVKLNDGTKVIVKGTTMTLETKDGNSKVDILSPDNGVSLTVNPDGDFSGLNGIMGTAINENRNLSEEEANKFDLTTKKK
;
A
#
# COMPACT_ATOMS: atom_id res chain seq x y z
N MET A 1 -54.80 38.24 -13.06
CA MET A 1 -54.51 37.39 -11.88
C MET A 1 -54.31 35.98 -12.40
N ILE A 2 -53.06 35.53 -12.48
CA ILE A 2 -52.69 34.18 -12.90
C ILE A 2 -52.12 33.51 -11.64
N SER A 3 -52.74 32.42 -11.23
CA SER A 3 -52.38 31.64 -10.04
C SER A 3 -51.39 30.55 -10.45
N TYR A 4 -50.24 30.48 -9.78
CA TYR A 4 -49.26 29.40 -9.95
C TYR A 4 -49.52 28.31 -8.90
N PRO A 5 -49.44 27.02 -9.26
CA PRO A 5 -49.56 25.95 -8.29
C PRO A 5 -48.27 25.80 -7.47
N ASN A 6 -48.47 25.54 -6.18
CA ASN A 6 -47.46 25.27 -5.17
C ASN A 6 -46.72 23.96 -5.49
N VAL A 7 -45.41 24.02 -5.70
CA VAL A 7 -44.56 22.83 -5.84
C VAL A 7 -44.01 22.48 -4.46
N GLN A 8 -44.56 21.44 -3.83
CA GLN A 8 -43.99 20.83 -2.63
C GLN A 8 -42.70 20.11 -3.00
N GLN A 9 -41.57 20.59 -2.50
CA GLN A 9 -40.29 19.88 -2.53
C GLN A 9 -40.36 18.69 -1.56
N TYR A 10 -40.35 17.48 -2.10
CA TYR A 10 -40.01 16.28 -1.33
C TYR A 10 -38.49 16.19 -1.22
N ALA A 11 -37.97 16.31 0.00
CA ALA A 11 -36.61 15.91 0.31
C ALA A 11 -36.57 14.37 0.46
N PRO A 12 -35.64 13.64 -0.18
CA PRO A 12 -35.41 12.25 0.17
C PRO A 12 -34.65 12.19 1.50
N SER A 13 -35.29 11.65 2.54
CA SER A 13 -34.63 11.27 3.78
C SER A 13 -33.77 10.03 3.53
N TYR A 14 -32.45 10.19 3.47
CA TYR A 14 -31.52 9.07 3.56
C TYR A 14 -31.53 8.52 4.99
N GLN A 15 -32.25 7.42 5.15
CA GLN A 15 -32.27 6.65 6.39
C GLN A 15 -31.05 5.73 6.39
N ASN A 16 -30.05 6.11 7.21
CA ASN A 16 -28.86 5.30 7.48
C ASN A 16 -29.25 3.89 7.94
N ASN A 17 -28.91 2.89 7.14
CA ASN A 17 -29.09 1.48 7.47
C ASN A 17 -27.81 0.95 8.14
N TYR A 18 -27.56 1.43 9.35
CA TYR A 18 -26.51 0.89 10.23
C TYR A 18 -27.09 -0.34 10.94
N ASN A 19 -26.94 -1.54 10.38
CA ASN A 19 -26.95 -2.85 11.07
C ASN A 19 -27.04 -4.00 10.05
N GLN A 20 -25.95 -4.42 9.40
CA GLN A 20 -25.90 -5.73 8.69
C GLN A 20 -24.49 -6.35 8.57
N TYR A 21 -23.60 -6.17 9.56
CA TYR A 21 -22.39 -7.00 9.64
C TYR A 21 -22.12 -7.46 11.07
N GLN A 22 -22.99 -8.32 11.59
CA GLN A 22 -22.59 -9.34 12.56
C GLN A 22 -23.34 -10.64 12.29
N ASN A 23 -22.58 -11.74 12.33
CA ASN A 23 -22.98 -13.14 12.21
C ASN A 23 -23.07 -13.72 10.80
N ASN A 24 -21.94 -14.20 10.29
CA ASN A 24 -21.90 -15.45 9.52
C ASN A 24 -20.51 -16.11 9.65
N TYR A 25 -20.16 -16.51 10.86
CA TYR A 25 -19.17 -17.56 11.10
C TYR A 25 -19.92 -18.77 11.66
N ASN A 26 -20.20 -19.71 10.75
CA ASN A 26 -20.64 -21.11 10.94
C ASN A 26 -21.76 -21.39 9.95
N GLN A 27 -21.44 -22.07 8.84
CA GLN A 27 -22.25 -23.10 8.18
C GLN A 27 -21.57 -23.51 6.86
N TYR A 28 -20.54 -24.36 6.95
CA TYR A 28 -20.24 -25.31 5.88
C TYR A 28 -20.04 -26.68 6.52
N SER A 29 -21.17 -27.36 6.74
CA SER A 29 -21.20 -28.80 6.97
C SER A 29 -21.14 -29.49 5.62
N TYR A 30 -19.97 -29.97 5.22
CA TYR A 30 -19.82 -30.87 4.09
C TYR A 30 -20.13 -32.29 4.57
N ASN A 31 -21.34 -32.77 4.25
CA ASN A 31 -21.64 -34.19 4.20
C ASN A 31 -20.97 -34.78 2.93
N GLN A 32 -19.97 -35.63 3.11
CA GLN A 32 -19.53 -36.58 2.09
C GLN A 32 -19.44 -37.98 2.70
N PRO A 33 -19.98 -39.03 2.04
CA PRO A 33 -19.97 -40.38 2.58
C PRO A 33 -18.57 -41.01 2.49
N ILE A 34 -18.21 -41.68 3.59
CA ILE A 34 -16.96 -42.43 3.78
C ILE A 34 -16.94 -43.63 2.84
N GLN A 35 -16.06 -43.63 1.84
CA GLN A 35 -15.60 -44.87 1.20
C GLN A 35 -14.36 -45.38 1.94
N GLN A 36 -14.52 -46.55 2.58
CA GLN A 36 -13.42 -47.29 3.19
C GLN A 36 -12.51 -47.83 2.10
N ASN A 37 -11.24 -47.44 2.12
CA ASN A 37 -10.19 -48.12 1.38
C ASN A 37 -9.13 -48.57 2.40
N TYR A 38 -9.08 -49.87 2.63
CA TYR A 38 -8.06 -50.52 3.46
C TYR A 38 -6.74 -50.50 2.70
N ASN A 39 -5.72 -49.84 3.26
CA ASN A 39 -4.34 -50.21 2.97
C ASN A 39 -3.53 -50.20 4.27
N ASN A 40 -3.07 -51.41 4.62
CA ASN A 40 -2.20 -51.74 5.73
C ASN A 40 -0.85 -51.03 5.60
N TYR A 41 -0.44 -50.28 6.62
CA TYR A 41 0.97 -50.10 6.94
C TYR A 41 1.20 -50.11 8.45
N SER A 42 1.82 -51.22 8.87
CA SER A 42 2.87 -51.37 9.88
C SER A 42 2.79 -50.52 11.15
N THR A 43 2.38 -51.20 12.23
CA THR A 43 2.46 -50.78 13.62
C THR A 43 3.91 -50.60 14.09
N SER A 44 4.26 -49.41 14.60
CA SER A 44 5.34 -49.25 15.57
C SER A 44 4.74 -48.92 16.93
N ILE A 45 5.11 -49.73 17.91
CA ILE A 45 4.54 -49.84 19.25
C ILE A 45 5.30 -48.87 20.17
N TYR A 46 4.59 -47.98 20.86
CA TYR A 46 5.05 -47.40 22.12
C TYR A 46 3.90 -47.41 23.14
N PRO A 47 4.10 -47.93 24.36
CA PRO A 47 3.04 -48.06 25.35
C PRO A 47 2.75 -46.72 26.04
N GLN A 48 1.48 -46.34 26.09
CA GLN A 48 1.00 -45.29 27.00
C GLN A 48 0.92 -45.83 28.43
N GLN A 49 1.62 -45.16 29.36
CA GLN A 49 1.40 -45.33 30.80
C GLN A 49 0.28 -44.40 31.26
N ASN A 50 -0.77 -45.00 31.81
CA ASN A 50 -1.79 -44.34 32.61
C ASN A 50 -1.18 -43.86 33.93
N TYR A 51 -1.33 -42.56 34.24
CA TYR A 51 -1.32 -42.09 35.62
C TYR A 51 -2.49 -41.14 35.86
N LEU A 52 -3.45 -41.62 36.66
CA LEU A 52 -4.36 -40.80 37.44
C LEU A 52 -3.56 -40.19 38.60
N SER A 53 -3.64 -38.87 38.77
CA SER A 53 -3.59 -38.26 40.10
C SER A 53 -4.14 -36.84 40.03
N ASN A 54 -5.27 -36.65 40.72
CA ASN A 54 -5.81 -35.34 41.06
C ASN A 54 -5.46 -35.13 42.54
N THR A 55 -4.61 -34.17 42.85
CA THR A 55 -4.45 -33.69 44.23
C THR A 55 -3.90 -32.27 44.25
N ASN A 56 -4.69 -31.42 44.91
CA ASN A 56 -4.39 -30.08 45.37
C ASN A 56 -3.33 -30.14 46.49
N ILE A 57 -2.36 -29.21 46.56
CA ILE A 57 -1.70 -28.68 47.79
C ILE A 57 -0.68 -27.58 47.42
N ASN A 58 -0.67 -26.52 48.25
CA ASN A 58 0.16 -25.31 48.22
C ASN A 58 1.64 -25.51 48.64
N ASN A 59 2.48 -24.54 48.22
CA ASN A 59 3.75 -24.04 48.79
C ASN A 59 4.91 -25.03 49.05
N THR A 60 6.11 -24.74 48.52
CA THR A 60 7.26 -24.08 49.21
C THR A 60 8.54 -24.12 48.33
N ASN A 61 9.32 -23.03 48.35
CA ASN A 61 10.70 -22.87 47.85
C ASN A 61 11.62 -24.08 48.04
N ILE A 62 12.37 -24.49 46.99
CA ILE A 62 13.76 -25.01 47.11
C ILE A 62 14.58 -24.66 45.84
N PHE A 63 15.76 -24.07 46.07
CA PHE A 63 16.87 -23.82 45.14
C PHE A 63 17.58 -25.11 44.67
N ASN A 64 18.13 -25.11 43.44
CA ASN A 64 19.40 -25.74 42.98
C ASN A 64 19.45 -25.60 41.45
N ASN A 65 20.26 -24.74 40.81
CA ASN A 65 21.72 -24.73 40.65
C ASN A 65 22.31 -26.08 40.21
N PHE A 66 22.71 -26.19 38.93
CA PHE A 66 23.86 -26.92 38.35
C PHE A 66 23.79 -26.61 36.82
N GLY A 67 24.72 -25.87 36.20
CA GLY A 67 26.06 -26.33 35.77
C GLY A 67 25.91 -27.27 34.55
N GLY A 68 26.49 -27.09 33.37
CA GLY A 68 27.52 -26.21 32.82
C GLY A 68 27.96 -26.80 31.46
N TYR A 69 28.84 -26.07 30.75
CA TYR A 69 29.63 -26.51 29.56
C TYR A 69 28.84 -26.70 28.25
N GLN A 70 29.34 -26.40 27.04
CA GLN A 70 30.72 -26.37 26.59
C GLN A 70 30.84 -25.51 25.31
N MET A 71 31.90 -24.68 25.24
CA MET A 71 32.31 -23.94 24.05
C MET A 71 33.02 -24.88 23.06
N MET A 72 32.70 -24.79 21.76
CA MET A 72 33.61 -25.19 20.68
C MET A 72 33.81 -24.02 19.72
N GLN A 73 35.02 -23.47 19.78
CA GLN A 73 35.63 -22.66 18.73
C GLN A 73 36.11 -23.56 17.59
N GLN A 74 36.16 -23.03 16.36
CA GLN A 74 37.29 -23.08 15.39
C GLN A 74 36.79 -22.73 13.96
N PRO A 75 37.66 -22.37 12.99
CA PRO A 75 38.36 -21.09 12.91
C PRO A 75 38.14 -20.38 11.55
N MET A 76 38.56 -19.11 11.51
CA MET A 76 38.58 -18.23 10.33
C MET A 76 39.42 -18.79 9.17
N MET A 77 38.91 -18.66 7.94
CA MET A 77 39.75 -18.60 6.74
C MET A 77 39.83 -17.16 6.22
N MET A 78 41.08 -16.79 5.95
CA MET A 78 41.58 -15.48 5.54
C MET A 78 41.97 -15.55 4.04
N GLN A 79 42.13 -14.39 3.40
CA GLN A 79 42.69 -14.12 2.05
C GLN A 79 41.67 -14.11 0.89
N GLN A 80 41.63 -13.14 -0.03
CA GLN A 80 42.58 -12.10 -0.47
C GLN A 80 41.80 -11.02 -1.28
N PRO A 81 42.17 -9.73 -1.27
CA PRO A 81 41.64 -8.75 -2.23
C PRO A 81 42.54 -8.62 -3.47
N MET A 82 41.97 -8.77 -4.67
CA MET A 82 42.62 -8.34 -5.92
C MET A 82 42.42 -6.85 -6.12
N MET A 83 43.55 -6.12 -6.17
CA MET A 83 43.69 -4.82 -6.84
C MET A 83 43.72 -4.99 -8.37
N ILE A 84 43.50 -3.89 -9.10
CA ILE A 84 43.76 -3.55 -10.53
C ILE A 84 42.46 -2.91 -11.07
N GLN A 85 42.40 -1.75 -11.75
CA GLN A 85 43.36 -0.75 -12.22
C GLN A 85 42.57 0.55 -12.44
N GLN A 86 43.11 1.70 -12.07
CA GLN A 86 42.62 3.00 -12.54
C GLN A 86 43.11 3.24 -13.97
N GLN A 87 42.23 3.75 -14.83
CA GLN A 87 42.61 4.52 -16.01
C GLN A 87 41.82 5.84 -16.02
N PRO A 88 42.47 7.01 -16.05
CA PRO A 88 41.83 8.27 -16.38
C PRO A 88 41.94 8.56 -17.88
N MET A 89 40.82 8.90 -18.54
CA MET A 89 40.84 9.52 -19.87
C MET A 89 40.71 11.05 -19.78
N MET A 90 41.55 11.68 -20.59
CA MET A 90 41.78 13.11 -20.76
C MET A 90 40.63 13.86 -21.48
N ILE A 91 40.40 15.10 -21.00
CA ILE A 91 40.41 16.38 -21.74
C ILE A 91 39.71 16.42 -23.11
N GLN A 92 38.66 17.23 -23.22
CA GLN A 92 38.57 18.22 -24.32
C GLN A 92 37.79 19.47 -23.89
N GLN A 93 38.54 20.56 -23.66
CA GLN A 93 38.03 21.92 -23.75
C GLN A 93 37.68 22.22 -25.21
N GLN A 94 36.50 22.79 -25.46
CA GLN A 94 36.35 23.77 -26.54
C GLN A 94 35.56 24.97 -26.04
N GLN A 95 36.25 26.10 -26.08
CA GLN A 95 35.71 27.45 -26.03
C GLN A 95 35.09 27.76 -27.40
N MET A 96 33.95 28.44 -27.44
CA MET A 96 33.61 29.29 -28.59
C MET A 96 33.11 30.65 -28.11
N MET A 97 33.76 31.65 -28.69
CA MET A 97 33.64 33.07 -28.44
C MET A 97 32.34 33.66 -29.04
N MET A 98 31.97 34.79 -28.45
CA MET A 98 31.07 35.85 -28.92
C MET A 98 31.38 36.32 -30.36
N PRO A 99 30.47 37.08 -31.00
CA PRO A 99 30.71 38.53 -31.04
C PRO A 99 29.49 39.43 -30.84
N GLN A 100 29.85 40.67 -30.57
CA GLN A 100 29.16 41.89 -30.17
C GLN A 100 28.50 42.65 -31.34
N GLN A 101 27.44 43.43 -31.04
CA GLN A 101 27.09 44.81 -31.50
C GLN A 101 26.98 45.08 -33.03
N GLN A 102 26.17 46.01 -33.60
CA GLN A 102 25.54 47.27 -33.17
C GLN A 102 24.61 47.79 -34.32
N GLN A 103 23.91 48.92 -34.08
CA GLN A 103 23.16 49.84 -34.98
C GLN A 103 21.67 49.54 -35.15
N SER A 104 20.71 50.27 -34.57
CA SER A 104 20.34 51.71 -34.61
C SER A 104 19.65 52.15 -35.90
N ASP A 105 18.32 52.02 -35.94
CA ASP A 105 17.43 52.89 -36.73
C ASP A 105 16.12 53.16 -35.96
N SER A 106 15.81 54.45 -35.81
CA SER A 106 14.80 55.02 -34.92
C SER A 106 13.38 55.04 -35.52
N SER A 107 12.92 53.91 -36.07
CA SER A 107 11.53 53.73 -36.55
C SER A 107 10.76 52.62 -35.81
N GLY A 108 11.39 51.94 -34.84
CA GLY A 108 10.87 50.72 -34.22
C GLY A 108 9.75 50.89 -33.18
N PHE A 109 9.49 52.09 -32.66
CA PHE A 109 8.50 52.24 -31.57
C PHE A 109 7.05 52.11 -32.06
N MET A 110 6.72 52.66 -33.24
CA MET A 110 5.39 52.54 -33.82
C MET A 110 5.12 51.14 -34.39
N GLN A 111 6.13 50.45 -34.94
CA GLN A 111 5.98 49.05 -35.39
C GLN A 111 5.85 48.08 -34.21
N GLN A 112 6.52 48.32 -33.08
CA GLN A 112 6.33 47.53 -31.86
C GLN A 112 4.92 47.71 -31.26
N LEU A 113 4.36 48.93 -31.30
CA LEU A 113 2.98 49.18 -30.88
C LEU A 113 1.96 48.49 -31.79
N ILE A 114 2.17 48.51 -33.12
CA ILE A 114 1.27 47.84 -34.08
C ILE A 114 1.35 46.31 -33.92
N MET A 115 2.53 45.72 -33.69
CA MET A 115 2.66 44.29 -33.42
C MET A 115 2.14 43.86 -32.05
N MET A 116 2.11 44.74 -31.05
CA MET A 116 1.47 44.44 -29.75
C MET A 116 -0.05 44.55 -29.79
N LEU A 117 -0.62 45.37 -30.68
CA LEU A 117 -2.07 45.57 -30.78
C LEU A 117 -2.77 44.57 -31.72
N LEU A 118 -2.03 43.97 -32.66
CA LEU A 118 -2.57 42.97 -33.61
C LEU A 118 -3.13 41.70 -32.92
N PRO A 119 -2.48 41.11 -31.89
CA PRO A 119 -3.02 39.98 -31.14
C PRO A 119 -4.25 40.34 -30.30
N MET A 120 -4.45 41.61 -29.94
CA MET A 120 -5.63 42.05 -29.16
C MET A 120 -6.87 42.29 -30.02
N LEU A 121 -6.72 42.53 -31.34
CA LEU A 121 -7.85 42.70 -32.26
C LEU A 121 -8.26 41.42 -33.00
N LEU A 122 -7.34 40.46 -33.17
CA LEU A 122 -7.60 39.17 -33.81
C LEU A 122 -7.72 38.07 -32.76
N GLY A 123 -8.83 38.08 -32.02
CA GLY A 123 -9.33 36.90 -31.31
C GLY A 123 -8.40 36.39 -30.22
N SER A 124 -8.75 36.67 -28.98
CA SER A 124 -8.38 35.85 -27.84
C SER A 124 -8.70 34.38 -28.13
N ASN A 125 -7.73 33.63 -28.65
CA ASN A 125 -7.61 32.22 -28.33
C ASN A 125 -7.29 32.19 -26.85
N GLU A 126 -8.35 32.24 -26.03
CA GLU A 126 -8.22 31.81 -24.64
C GLU A 126 -7.54 30.44 -24.68
N PRO A 127 -6.51 30.20 -23.86
CA PRO A 127 -6.04 28.84 -23.67
C PRO A 127 -7.26 28.05 -23.21
N VAL A 128 -7.71 27.11 -24.03
CA VAL A 128 -8.68 26.10 -23.62
C VAL A 128 -7.96 25.35 -22.51
N VAL A 129 -8.27 25.71 -21.27
CA VAL A 129 -8.01 24.83 -20.13
C VAL A 129 -8.96 23.68 -20.38
N GLU A 130 -8.45 22.65 -21.05
CA GLU A 130 -9.10 21.35 -21.02
C GLU A 130 -9.04 20.94 -19.55
N ASP A 131 -10.14 21.19 -18.82
CA ASP A 131 -10.37 20.56 -17.53
C ASP A 131 -10.32 19.06 -17.80
N GLU A 132 -9.15 18.46 -17.54
CA GLU A 132 -8.98 17.02 -17.58
C GLU A 132 -10.00 16.44 -16.60
N VAL A 133 -11.06 15.83 -17.14
CA VAL A 133 -12.06 15.15 -16.33
C VAL A 133 -11.35 13.93 -15.75
N ILE A 134 -10.89 14.07 -14.51
CA ILE A 134 -10.31 12.97 -13.75
C ILE A 134 -11.45 12.00 -13.46
N GLU A 135 -11.44 10.84 -14.12
CA GLU A 135 -12.43 9.78 -13.88
C GLU A 135 -12.17 9.16 -12.51
N GLU A 136 -13.10 9.37 -11.57
CA GLU A 136 -13.09 8.74 -10.25
C GLU A 136 -13.71 7.35 -10.34
N THR A 137 -13.08 6.38 -9.68
CA THR A 137 -13.54 4.98 -9.63
C THR A 137 -13.88 4.61 -8.19
N GLU A 138 -15.10 4.15 -7.95
CA GLU A 138 -15.49 3.57 -6.66
C GLU A 138 -14.70 2.27 -6.43
N VAL A 139 -13.91 2.24 -5.36
CA VAL A 139 -13.10 1.10 -4.96
C VAL A 139 -13.64 0.51 -3.67
N THR A 140 -13.80 -0.81 -3.63
CA THR A 140 -13.87 -1.58 -2.39
C THR A 140 -12.94 -2.77 -2.55
N SER A 141 -11.80 -2.75 -1.86
CA SER A 141 -10.78 -3.78 -2.03
C SER A 141 -10.02 -4.09 -0.74
N SER A 142 -9.31 -5.23 -0.74
CA SER A 142 -8.54 -5.71 0.40
C SER A 142 -7.32 -6.51 -0.04
N VAL A 143 -6.21 -6.32 0.66
CA VAL A 143 -5.00 -7.15 0.56
C VAL A 143 -4.67 -7.72 1.94
N TRP A 144 -4.59 -9.04 2.10
CA TRP A 144 -4.38 -9.68 3.41
C TRP A 144 -3.66 -11.05 3.31
N GLY A 145 -3.20 -11.59 4.45
CA GLY A 145 -2.64 -12.96 4.51
C GLY A 145 -1.40 -13.15 3.64
N ASP A 146 -1.28 -14.34 3.02
CA ASP A 146 -0.40 -14.60 1.90
C ASP A 146 -0.88 -13.82 0.68
N PRO A 147 -0.28 -12.66 0.36
CA PRO A 147 -1.03 -11.49 -0.10
C PRO A 147 -2.12 -11.80 -1.12
N HIS A 148 -3.34 -11.92 -0.60
CA HIS A 148 -4.56 -12.14 -1.35
C HIS A 148 -5.18 -10.80 -1.68
N TYR A 149 -5.33 -10.52 -2.96
CA TYR A 149 -5.92 -9.32 -3.50
C TYR A 149 -7.37 -9.62 -3.86
N THR A 150 -8.30 -8.97 -3.18
CA THR A 150 -9.73 -9.05 -3.47
C THR A 150 -10.34 -7.67 -3.71
N GLY A 151 -11.29 -7.55 -4.62
CA GLY A 151 -12.04 -6.32 -4.84
C GLY A 151 -13.02 -6.42 -6.01
N THR A 152 -13.54 -5.27 -6.43
CA THR A 152 -14.37 -5.13 -7.63
C THR A 152 -13.62 -4.26 -8.64
N GLY A 153 -13.67 -4.62 -9.92
CA GLY A 153 -13.13 -3.84 -11.02
C GLY A 153 -13.83 -2.49 -11.17
N ALA A 154 -13.19 -1.57 -11.88
CA ALA A 154 -13.74 -0.24 -12.16
C ALA A 154 -15.11 -0.26 -12.88
N ASP A 155 -15.45 -1.36 -13.54
CA ASP A 155 -16.77 -1.59 -14.16
C ASP A 155 -17.90 -1.90 -13.15
N GLY A 156 -17.58 -1.99 -11.85
CA GLY A 156 -18.51 -2.31 -10.77
C GLY A 156 -19.04 -3.75 -10.80
N LYS A 157 -18.47 -4.64 -11.62
CA LYS A 157 -19.01 -5.98 -11.90
C LYS A 157 -17.98 -7.08 -11.82
N THR A 158 -16.76 -6.81 -12.27
CA THR A 158 -15.71 -7.81 -12.37
C THR A 158 -15.12 -8.08 -11.00
N ALA A 159 -15.22 -9.32 -10.53
CA ALA A 159 -14.57 -9.71 -9.28
C ALA A 159 -13.05 -9.83 -9.50
N ILE A 160 -12.29 -9.10 -8.69
CA ILE A 160 -10.85 -9.22 -8.58
C ILE A 160 -10.54 -10.18 -7.44
N ASN A 161 -9.82 -11.25 -7.71
CA ASN A 161 -9.40 -12.24 -6.74
C ASN A 161 -8.16 -13.01 -7.23
N PHE A 162 -6.99 -12.67 -6.69
CA PHE A 162 -5.73 -13.35 -7.01
C PHE A 162 -4.74 -13.27 -5.84
N THR A 163 -3.70 -14.10 -5.87
CA THR A 163 -2.59 -14.07 -4.90
C THR A 163 -1.34 -13.55 -5.60
N HIS A 164 -0.53 -12.78 -4.87
CA HIS A 164 0.82 -12.44 -5.28
C HIS A 164 1.78 -12.77 -4.15
N ASN A 165 2.63 -13.78 -4.35
CA ASN A 165 3.50 -14.27 -3.28
C ASN A 165 4.69 -13.35 -3.04
N GLY A 166 5.16 -12.68 -4.09
CA GLY A 166 6.32 -11.80 -4.04
C GLY A 166 7.58 -12.48 -3.46
N THR A 167 8.60 -11.68 -3.18
CA THR A 167 9.86 -12.15 -2.60
C THR A 167 10.03 -11.57 -1.20
N THR A 168 10.46 -12.41 -0.25
CA THR A 168 10.77 -11.96 1.11
C THR A 168 11.88 -10.91 1.11
N GLY A 169 11.64 -9.78 1.77
CA GLY A 169 12.56 -8.65 1.88
C GLY A 169 12.29 -7.54 0.85
N ASP A 170 11.63 -7.89 -0.26
CA ASP A 170 11.31 -6.94 -1.32
C ASP A 170 10.12 -6.05 -0.96
N THR A 171 10.04 -4.90 -1.64
CA THR A 171 8.99 -3.91 -1.44
C THR A 171 8.26 -3.68 -2.74
N TYR A 172 6.93 -3.76 -2.69
CA TYR A 172 6.07 -3.67 -3.85
C TYR A 172 5.12 -2.47 -3.73
N ASN A 173 4.76 -1.86 -4.86
CA ASN A 173 3.66 -0.89 -4.91
C ASN A 173 2.32 -1.65 -4.81
N VAL A 174 1.74 -1.71 -3.62
CA VAL A 174 0.52 -2.50 -3.35
C VAL A 174 -0.70 -1.80 -3.92
N PHE A 175 -0.79 -0.48 -3.74
CA PHE A 175 -1.89 0.35 -4.20
C PHE A 175 -1.42 1.80 -4.38
N GLU A 176 -1.89 2.44 -5.42
CA GLU A 176 -1.71 3.86 -5.68
C GLU A 176 -3.01 4.45 -6.22
N GLY A 177 -3.39 5.63 -5.71
CA GLY A 177 -4.62 6.33 -6.03
C GLY A 177 -4.68 7.67 -5.29
N ASP A 178 -5.31 8.69 -5.88
CA ASP A 178 -5.43 10.07 -5.34
C ASP A 178 -4.11 10.70 -4.90
N GLY A 179 -3.01 10.34 -5.57
CA GLY A 179 -1.67 10.81 -5.23
C GLY A 179 -1.04 10.11 -4.01
N TYR A 180 -1.70 9.12 -3.42
CA TYR A 180 -1.10 8.22 -2.44
C TYR A 180 -0.40 7.07 -3.14
N ARG A 181 0.78 6.69 -2.64
CA ARG A 181 1.44 5.43 -3.01
C ARG A 181 1.71 4.61 -1.76
N ILE A 182 1.18 3.38 -1.72
CA ILE A 182 1.32 2.45 -0.61
C ILE A 182 2.31 1.36 -0.99
N GLU A 183 3.49 1.44 -0.39
CA GLU A 183 4.59 0.50 -0.57
C GLU A 183 4.50 -0.55 0.54
N GLY A 184 4.34 -1.83 0.20
CA GLY A 184 4.28 -2.93 1.16
C GLY A 184 5.56 -3.76 1.12
N LYS A 185 6.23 -3.91 2.27
CA LYS A 185 7.39 -4.78 2.41
C LYS A 185 6.97 -6.20 2.77
N TYR A 186 7.42 -7.16 1.98
CA TYR A 186 7.08 -8.56 2.15
C TYR A 186 8.05 -9.19 3.15
N GLY A 187 7.52 -9.80 4.21
CA GLY A 187 8.26 -10.63 5.18
C GLY A 187 7.82 -12.08 5.08
N SER A 188 8.52 -13.01 5.74
CA SER A 188 8.15 -14.43 5.75
C SER A 188 7.97 -14.95 7.17
N ASN A 189 6.93 -15.75 7.37
CA ASN A 189 6.72 -16.53 8.58
C ASN A 189 6.20 -17.92 8.20
N GLY A 190 6.91 -18.98 8.60
CA GLY A 190 6.50 -20.35 8.29
C GLY A 190 6.50 -20.72 6.80
N GLY A 191 7.30 -20.03 5.98
CA GLY A 191 7.35 -20.26 4.53
C GLY A 191 6.26 -19.55 3.73
N ILE A 192 5.42 -18.77 4.41
CA ILE A 192 4.39 -17.92 3.80
C ILE A 192 4.87 -16.47 3.85
N ASN A 193 4.68 -15.73 2.75
CA ASN A 193 4.99 -14.31 2.69
C ASN A 193 3.80 -13.47 3.18
N TYR A 194 4.07 -12.32 3.79
CA TYR A 194 3.06 -11.38 4.29
C TYR A 194 3.55 -9.95 4.09
N ILE A 195 2.64 -8.98 3.97
CA ILE A 195 3.00 -7.57 4.14
C ILE A 195 3.28 -7.34 5.63
N THR A 196 4.48 -6.87 5.98
CA THR A 196 4.93 -6.70 7.38
C THR A 196 5.10 -5.24 7.78
N ASP A 197 5.48 -4.41 6.81
CA ASP A 197 5.61 -2.97 6.96
C ASP A 197 4.96 -2.31 5.75
N THR A 198 4.31 -1.17 5.97
CA THR A 198 3.85 -0.28 4.91
C THR A 198 4.54 1.07 5.03
N LYS A 199 4.85 1.65 3.88
CA LYS A 199 5.30 3.03 3.73
C LYS A 199 4.39 3.71 2.73
N ILE A 200 3.77 4.80 3.16
CA ILE A 200 2.82 5.57 2.35
C ILE A 200 3.45 6.91 2.05
N LYS A 201 3.43 7.29 0.78
CA LYS A 201 3.74 8.64 0.33
C LYS A 201 2.42 9.37 0.11
N ALA A 202 2.20 10.45 0.86
CA ALA A 202 1.02 11.32 0.77
C ALA A 202 1.50 12.77 0.62
N GLY A 203 1.59 13.24 -0.63
CA GLY A 203 2.22 14.51 -0.94
C GLY A 203 3.68 14.57 -0.47
N ALA A 204 4.00 15.51 0.42
CA ALA A 204 5.34 15.68 1.00
C ALA A 204 5.57 14.82 2.26
N ASP A 205 4.53 14.19 2.79
CA ASP A 205 4.58 13.42 4.03
C ASP A 205 4.86 11.93 3.76
N ILE A 206 5.63 11.33 4.65
CA ILE A 206 5.91 9.89 4.67
C ILE A 206 5.29 9.30 5.93
N ILE A 207 4.43 8.31 5.75
CA ILE A 207 3.79 7.56 6.82
C ILE A 207 4.35 6.15 6.81
N GLU A 208 4.71 5.63 7.96
CA GLU A 208 5.16 4.25 8.12
C GLU A 208 4.21 3.57 9.13
N HIS A 209 3.76 2.36 8.81
CA HIS A 209 2.97 1.54 9.72
C HIS A 209 3.49 0.10 9.66
N ASN A 210 3.63 -0.57 10.81
CA ASN A 210 4.14 -1.94 10.85
C ASN A 210 3.13 -2.89 11.48
N ALA A 211 3.32 -4.20 11.27
CA ALA A 211 2.45 -5.26 11.79
C ALA A 211 2.28 -5.28 13.31
N LYS A 212 3.06 -4.50 14.07
CA LYS A 212 2.90 -4.33 15.52
C LYS A 212 1.99 -3.17 15.90
N GLY A 213 1.40 -2.49 14.91
CA GLY A 213 0.53 -1.33 15.10
C GLY A 213 1.27 -0.01 15.35
N GLU A 214 2.61 0.04 15.26
CA GLU A 214 3.34 1.30 15.42
C GLU A 214 3.19 2.16 14.16
N THR A 215 2.70 3.38 14.33
CA THR A 215 2.58 4.37 13.25
C THR A 215 3.59 5.48 13.43
N ARG A 216 4.30 5.85 12.37
CA ARG A 216 5.19 7.02 12.31
C ARG A 216 4.77 7.94 11.17
N ILE A 217 4.83 9.24 11.42
CA ILE A 217 4.69 10.26 10.37
C ILE A 217 5.94 11.11 10.37
N ASN A 218 6.64 11.16 9.23
CA ASN A 218 7.93 11.83 9.06
C ASN A 218 8.94 11.44 10.17
N GLY A 219 9.00 10.14 10.47
CA GLY A 219 9.89 9.57 11.49
C GLY A 219 9.45 9.77 12.94
N LYS A 220 8.32 10.45 13.21
CA LYS A 220 7.79 10.65 14.57
C LYS A 220 6.68 9.66 14.87
N ILE A 221 6.80 8.94 16.00
CA ILE A 221 5.78 8.01 16.48
C ILE A 221 4.49 8.77 16.82
N ILE A 222 3.37 8.28 16.30
CA ILE A 222 2.03 8.75 16.59
C ILE A 222 1.38 7.80 17.60
N LYS A 223 0.87 8.36 18.70
CA LYS A 223 0.24 7.59 19.76
C LYS A 223 -1.17 7.16 19.36
N ASP A 224 -1.63 6.07 19.96
CA ASP A 224 -3.01 5.62 19.88
C ASP A 224 -4.01 6.73 20.25
N GLY A 225 -5.16 6.72 19.58
CA GLY A 225 -6.26 7.68 19.71
C GLY A 225 -5.96 9.06 19.14
N LYS A 226 -4.91 9.21 18.31
CA LYS A 226 -4.54 10.48 17.70
C LYS A 226 -4.97 10.58 16.25
N THR A 227 -5.42 11.77 15.89
CA THR A 227 -5.61 12.20 14.51
C THR A 227 -4.55 13.25 14.18
N VAL A 228 -3.87 13.07 13.05
CA VAL A 228 -2.87 14.01 12.51
C VAL A 228 -3.34 14.47 11.14
N LYS A 229 -3.33 15.77 10.90
CA LYS A 229 -3.57 16.33 9.56
C LYS A 229 -2.23 16.54 8.87
N LEU A 230 -2.10 16.00 7.66
CA LEU A 230 -0.92 16.12 6.80
C LEU A 230 -0.91 17.46 6.05
N ASN A 231 0.18 17.74 5.35
CA ASN A 231 0.37 19.02 4.66
C ASN A 231 -0.59 19.22 3.48
N ASP A 232 -0.99 18.12 2.82
CA ASP A 232 -1.95 18.10 1.71
C ASP A 232 -3.41 18.16 2.16
N GLY A 233 -3.66 18.11 3.46
CA GLY A 233 -4.99 18.14 4.07
C GLY A 233 -5.56 16.78 4.47
N THR A 234 -4.91 15.69 4.05
CA THR A 234 -5.23 14.30 4.41
C THR A 234 -5.19 14.10 5.91
N LYS A 235 -6.06 13.25 6.46
CA LYS A 235 -6.06 12.90 7.87
C LYS A 235 -5.53 11.49 8.07
N VAL A 236 -4.66 11.33 9.06
CA VAL A 236 -4.19 10.03 9.54
C VAL A 236 -4.75 9.82 10.94
N ILE A 237 -5.54 8.77 11.13
CA ILE A 237 -6.18 8.42 12.39
C ILE A 237 -5.56 7.11 12.88
N VAL A 238 -5.00 7.12 14.08
CA VAL A 238 -4.40 5.94 14.72
C VAL A 238 -5.31 5.47 15.84
N LYS A 239 -5.80 4.24 15.75
CA LYS A 239 -6.70 3.63 16.75
C LYS A 239 -6.36 2.15 16.95
N GLY A 240 -5.95 1.80 18.16
CA GLY A 240 -5.42 0.49 18.49
C GLY A 240 -4.23 0.15 17.59
N THR A 241 -4.36 -0.96 16.87
CA THR A 241 -3.38 -1.47 15.92
C THR A 241 -3.69 -1.07 14.47
N THR A 242 -4.74 -0.25 14.26
CA THR A 242 -5.18 0.21 12.95
C THR A 242 -4.76 1.66 12.71
N MET A 243 -4.37 1.94 11.48
CA MET A 243 -4.18 3.29 10.96
C MET A 243 -5.14 3.50 9.78
N THR A 244 -5.89 4.60 9.79
CA THR A 244 -6.77 5.00 8.69
C THR A 244 -6.25 6.29 8.07
N LEU A 245 -6.10 6.30 6.75
CA LEU A 245 -5.85 7.49 5.96
C LEU A 245 -7.17 7.93 5.33
N GLU A 246 -7.67 9.12 5.66
CA GLU A 246 -8.85 9.73 5.02
C GLU A 246 -8.41 10.85 4.08
N THR A 247 -8.92 10.85 2.86
CA THR A 247 -8.59 11.86 1.86
C THR A 247 -9.05 13.26 2.28
N LYS A 248 -8.45 14.29 1.69
CA LYS A 248 -8.73 15.70 2.00
C LYS A 248 -10.20 16.10 1.79
N ASP A 249 -10.87 15.48 0.81
CA ASP A 249 -12.29 15.66 0.49
C ASP A 249 -13.21 14.76 1.33
N GLY A 250 -12.67 13.66 1.89
CA GLY A 250 -13.39 12.71 2.71
C GLY A 250 -14.21 11.69 1.93
N ASN A 251 -14.03 11.61 0.61
CA ASN A 251 -14.72 10.63 -0.24
C ASN A 251 -14.09 9.24 -0.14
N SER A 252 -12.80 9.18 0.24
CA SER A 252 -12.02 7.95 0.17
C SER A 252 -11.19 7.76 1.41
N LYS A 253 -10.87 6.50 1.69
CA LYS A 253 -10.01 6.13 2.80
C LYS A 253 -9.21 4.88 2.49
N VAL A 254 -8.11 4.72 3.22
CA VAL A 254 -7.37 3.48 3.26
C VAL A 254 -7.17 3.06 4.71
N ASP A 255 -7.74 1.92 5.07
CA ASP A 255 -7.48 1.28 6.36
C ASP A 255 -6.27 0.35 6.24
N ILE A 256 -5.29 0.52 7.13
CA ILE A 256 -4.17 -0.41 7.32
C ILE A 256 -4.30 -1.05 8.69
N LEU A 257 -4.57 -2.35 8.70
CA LEU A 257 -4.87 -3.10 9.91
C LEU A 257 -3.71 -4.00 10.26
N SER A 258 -3.23 -3.91 11.50
CA SER A 258 -2.33 -4.90 12.10
C SER A 258 -3.16 -5.86 12.96
N PRO A 259 -3.36 -7.12 12.53
CA PRO A 259 -4.05 -8.11 13.35
C PRO A 259 -3.28 -8.39 14.64
N ASP A 260 -3.99 -8.86 15.68
CA ASP A 260 -3.42 -9.13 17.01
C ASP A 260 -2.26 -10.15 17.02
N ASN A 261 -2.06 -10.87 15.91
CA ASN A 261 -0.93 -11.81 15.76
C ASN A 261 0.42 -11.10 15.59
N GLY A 262 0.44 -9.82 15.21
CA GLY A 262 1.67 -9.05 15.01
C GLY A 262 2.52 -9.47 13.80
N VAL A 263 1.96 -10.26 12.88
CA VAL A 263 2.72 -10.91 11.78
C VAL A 263 2.49 -10.25 10.43
N SER A 264 1.28 -9.76 10.16
CA SER A 264 0.87 -9.29 8.85
C SER A 264 0.17 -7.94 8.92
N LEU A 265 0.03 -7.30 7.77
CA LEU A 265 -0.78 -6.12 7.55
C LEU A 265 -1.87 -6.43 6.52
N THR A 266 -3.04 -5.86 6.74
CA THR A 266 -4.10 -5.77 5.75
C THR A 266 -4.18 -4.34 5.23
N VAL A 267 -4.34 -4.15 3.92
CA VAL A 267 -4.54 -2.84 3.29
C VAL A 267 -5.90 -2.83 2.59
N ASN A 268 -6.78 -1.92 2.98
CA ASN A 268 -8.16 -1.83 2.50
C ASN A 268 -8.47 -0.42 1.98
N PRO A 269 -8.25 -0.16 0.68
CA PRO A 269 -8.77 1.03 0.01
C PRO A 269 -10.29 0.92 -0.15
N ASP A 270 -10.99 2.00 0.18
CA ASP A 270 -12.45 2.13 0.11
C ASP A 270 -12.85 3.57 -0.27
N GLY A 271 -13.75 3.73 -1.24
CA GLY A 271 -14.23 5.01 -1.75
C GLY A 271 -13.76 5.36 -3.16
N ASP A 272 -13.95 6.61 -3.56
CA ASP A 272 -13.74 7.10 -4.93
C ASP A 272 -12.28 7.51 -5.16
N PHE A 273 -11.50 6.66 -5.84
CA PHE A 273 -10.10 6.93 -6.15
C PHE A 273 -9.89 7.26 -7.62
N SER A 274 -8.98 8.19 -7.87
CA SER A 274 -8.45 8.52 -9.19
C SER A 274 -7.01 8.03 -9.37
N GLY A 275 -6.57 7.86 -10.62
CA GLY A 275 -5.16 7.54 -10.93
C GLY A 275 -4.71 6.17 -10.41
N LEU A 276 -5.59 5.17 -10.46
CA LEU A 276 -5.37 3.83 -9.94
C LEU A 276 -4.13 3.14 -10.54
N ASN A 277 -3.21 2.73 -9.68
CA ASN A 277 -1.96 2.04 -10.04
C ASN A 277 -1.48 1.12 -8.90
N GLY A 278 -0.30 0.52 -9.05
CA GLY A 278 0.17 -0.56 -8.19
C GLY A 278 -0.57 -1.86 -8.46
N ILE A 279 -0.23 -2.91 -7.72
CA ILE A 279 -0.77 -4.26 -7.97
C ILE A 279 -2.31 -4.26 -7.91
N MET A 280 -2.90 -3.71 -6.85
CA MET A 280 -4.35 -3.66 -6.68
C MET A 280 -5.01 -2.65 -7.63
N GLY A 281 -4.48 -1.42 -7.73
CA GLY A 281 -5.09 -0.39 -8.57
C GLY A 281 -5.08 -0.76 -10.06
N THR A 282 -4.01 -1.39 -10.55
CA THR A 282 -3.97 -1.89 -11.93
C THR A 282 -4.97 -3.02 -12.17
N ALA A 283 -5.12 -3.97 -11.24
CA ALA A 283 -6.12 -5.04 -11.37
C ALA A 283 -7.56 -4.49 -11.46
N ILE A 284 -7.87 -3.50 -10.62
CA ILE A 284 -9.18 -2.82 -10.61
C ILE A 284 -9.41 -2.07 -11.93
N ASN A 285 -8.45 -1.23 -12.33
CA ASN A 285 -8.57 -0.39 -13.52
C ASN A 285 -8.66 -1.23 -14.82
N GLU A 286 -7.92 -2.33 -14.90
CA GLU A 286 -7.95 -3.24 -16.05
C GLU A 286 -9.10 -4.26 -15.99
N ASN A 287 -9.91 -4.24 -14.92
CA ASN A 287 -11.02 -5.18 -14.70
C ASN A 287 -10.60 -6.64 -14.86
N ARG A 288 -9.46 -7.03 -14.25
CA ARG A 288 -8.96 -8.41 -14.33
C ARG A 288 -7.99 -8.76 -13.22
N ASN A 289 -7.85 -10.06 -12.99
CA ASN A 289 -6.76 -10.60 -12.18
C ASN A 289 -5.42 -10.44 -12.90
N LEU A 290 -4.39 -10.07 -12.14
CA LEU A 290 -3.02 -10.06 -12.62
C LEU A 290 -2.38 -11.43 -12.41
N SER A 291 -1.50 -11.82 -13.33
CA SER A 291 -0.57 -12.93 -13.11
C SER A 291 0.56 -12.53 -12.16
N GLU A 292 1.24 -13.52 -11.58
CA GLU A 292 2.42 -13.30 -10.72
C GLU A 292 3.51 -12.50 -11.46
N GLU A 293 3.75 -12.77 -12.75
CA GLU A 293 4.73 -12.03 -13.56
C GLU A 293 4.34 -10.55 -13.74
N GLU A 294 3.05 -10.26 -13.92
CA GLU A 294 2.54 -8.91 -14.05
C GLU A 294 2.62 -8.15 -12.72
N ALA A 295 2.24 -8.78 -11.62
CA ALA A 295 2.33 -8.20 -10.29
C ALA A 295 3.80 -7.90 -9.88
N ASN A 296 4.75 -8.74 -10.27
CA ASN A 296 6.17 -8.52 -9.98
C ASN A 296 6.77 -7.28 -10.69
N LYS A 297 6.13 -6.73 -11.73
CA LYS A 297 6.57 -5.47 -12.37
C LYS A 297 6.47 -4.25 -11.43
N PHE A 298 5.70 -4.38 -10.36
CA PHE A 298 5.50 -3.38 -9.32
C PHE A 298 6.51 -3.46 -8.17
N ASP A 299 7.51 -4.35 -8.27
CA ASP A 299 8.66 -4.36 -7.38
C ASP A 299 9.43 -3.01 -7.47
N LEU A 300 9.71 -2.44 -6.30
CA LEU A 300 10.41 -1.18 -6.12
C LEU A 300 11.86 -1.38 -5.67
N THR A 301 12.18 -2.52 -5.08
CA THR A 301 13.50 -2.86 -4.55
C THR A 301 14.51 -3.14 -5.66
N THR A 302 14.08 -3.75 -6.76
CA THR A 302 14.92 -3.97 -7.95
C THR A 302 15.14 -2.71 -8.80
N LYS A 303 14.39 -1.62 -8.54
CA LYS A 303 14.52 -0.34 -9.26
C LYS A 303 15.57 0.61 -8.69
N LYS A 304 16.47 0.16 -7.80
CA LYS A 304 17.68 0.92 -7.45
C LYS A 304 18.60 1.00 -8.67
N LYS A 305 18.50 2.11 -9.41
CA LYS A 305 19.53 2.58 -10.34
C LYS A 305 20.79 2.97 -9.59
#